data_AF-A0A1B7MH13-F1
#
_entry.id   AF-A0A1B7MH13-F1
#
_cell.length_a   1.000
_cell.length_b   1.000
_cell.length_c   1.000
_cell.angle_alpha   90.00
_cell.angle_beta   90.00
_cell.angle_gamma   90.00
#
_symmetry.space_group_name_H-M   'P 1'
#
loop_
_entity.id
_entity.type
_entity.pdbx_description
1 polymer ?
#
loop_
_entity_poly.entity_id
_entity_poly.type
_entity_poly.pdbx_seq_one_letter_code
_entity_poly.pdbx_strand_id
1 'polypeptide(L)'
;MPSPNSSKAPLFNGEPSELLEFFELFENLASTYGLTNADKCKCLVRYVDLPMKRCWIILTGYEKHDYNVFKQNILDQYPGANRGQHYTIRDLERIIVDQADNDICSETELFQYCR
;
A
#
# COMPACT_ATOMS: atom_id res chain seq x y z
N MET A 1 -4.70 10.17 19.66
CA MET A 1 -5.20 9.53 18.43
C MET A 1 -6.64 9.06 18.62
N PRO A 2 -7.55 9.32 17.66
CA PRO A 2 -8.94 8.85 17.73
C PRO A 2 -9.02 7.32 17.75
N SER A 3 -10.03 6.78 18.44
CA SER A 3 -10.29 5.33 18.42
C SER A 3 -10.64 4.88 16.99
N PRO A 4 -10.18 3.72 16.50
CA PRO A 4 -10.47 3.24 15.13
C PRO A 4 -11.96 3.22 14.74
N ASN A 5 -12.85 3.09 15.73
CA ASN A 5 -14.31 3.08 15.51
C ASN A 5 -14.96 4.48 15.63
N SER A 6 -14.14 5.55 15.74
CA SER A 6 -14.62 6.92 15.83
C SER A 6 -14.82 7.50 14.44
N SER A 7 -15.85 8.33 14.26
CA SER A 7 -16.06 9.09 13.01
C SER A 7 -14.91 10.03 12.64
N LYS A 8 -14.03 10.34 13.61
CA LYS A 8 -12.84 11.18 13.41
C LYS A 8 -11.57 10.36 13.11
N ALA A 9 -11.68 9.03 12.99
CA ALA A 9 -10.56 8.18 12.67
C ALA A 9 -10.24 8.25 11.18
N PRO A 10 -8.96 8.36 10.79
CA PRO A 10 -8.57 8.08 9.42
C PRO A 10 -8.88 6.61 9.15
N LEU A 11 -9.49 6.31 8.02
CA LEU A 11 -9.86 4.96 7.61
C LEU A 11 -9.34 4.77 6.19
N PHE A 12 -8.70 3.64 5.94
CA PHE A 12 -8.28 3.26 4.60
C PHE A 12 -9.02 2.00 4.16
N ASN A 13 -9.73 2.10 3.05
CA ASN A 13 -10.54 1.03 2.47
C ASN A 13 -9.76 0.14 1.48
N GLY A 14 -8.51 0.50 1.16
CA GLY A 14 -7.67 -0.21 0.20
C GLY A 14 -7.62 0.40 -1.19
N GLU A 15 -8.36 1.47 -1.46
CA GLU A 15 -8.33 2.19 -2.74
C GLU A 15 -7.02 2.95 -2.92
N PRO A 16 -6.18 2.61 -3.91
CA PRO A 16 -4.87 3.24 -4.08
C PRO A 16 -4.93 4.77 -4.21
N SER A 17 -5.97 5.30 -4.86
CA SER A 17 -6.16 6.75 -5.05
C SER A 17 -6.38 7.51 -3.74
N GLU A 18 -6.91 6.87 -2.72
CA GLU A 18 -7.18 7.47 -1.40
C GLU A 18 -5.97 7.35 -0.45
N LEU A 19 -4.94 6.58 -0.83
CA LEU A 19 -3.82 6.27 0.05
C LEU A 19 -3.00 7.51 0.44
N LEU A 20 -2.80 8.45 -0.50
CA LEU A 20 -2.07 9.70 -0.21
C LEU A 20 -2.85 10.60 0.76
N GLU A 21 -4.15 10.77 0.52
CA GLU A 21 -5.03 11.55 1.40
C GLU A 21 -5.12 10.92 2.79
N PHE A 22 -5.21 9.60 2.87
CA PHE A 22 -5.15 8.86 4.13
C PHE A 22 -3.85 9.15 4.91
N PHE A 23 -2.69 9.11 4.25
CA PHE A 23 -1.41 9.40 4.89
C PHE A 23 -1.36 10.85 5.40
N GLU A 24 -1.82 11.81 4.60
CA GLU A 24 -1.86 13.22 5.00
C GLU A 24 -2.73 13.43 6.25
N LEU A 25 -3.96 12.89 6.25
CA LEU A 25 -4.86 12.97 7.39
C LEU A 25 -4.24 12.34 8.65
N PHE A 26 -3.63 11.17 8.50
CA PHE A 26 -2.94 10.49 9.58
C PHE A 26 -1.75 11.30 10.13
N GLU A 27 -0.93 11.89 9.26
CA GLU A 27 0.25 12.68 9.65
C GLU A 27 -0.14 13.97 10.36
N ASN A 28 -1.21 14.64 9.90
CA ASN A 28 -1.77 15.82 10.56
C ASN A 28 -2.26 15.48 11.99
N LEU A 29 -2.98 14.38 12.15
CA LEU A 29 -3.38 13.89 13.47
C LEU A 29 -2.15 13.50 14.31
N ALA A 30 -1.20 12.77 13.74
CA ALA A 30 0.00 12.36 14.46
C ALA A 30 0.81 13.55 14.98
N SER A 31 0.90 14.61 14.18
CA SER A 31 1.55 15.86 14.57
C SER A 31 0.78 16.57 15.67
N THR A 32 -0.55 16.62 15.59
CA THR A 32 -1.44 17.20 16.62
C THR A 32 -1.29 16.50 17.97
N TYR A 33 -1.12 15.17 17.97
CA TYR A 33 -0.92 14.36 19.17
C TYR A 33 0.56 14.20 19.57
N GLY A 34 1.50 14.79 18.84
CA GLY A 34 2.94 14.72 19.13
C GLY A 34 3.53 13.30 19.07
N LEU A 35 3.05 12.45 18.16
CA LEU A 35 3.49 11.05 18.08
C LEU A 35 4.94 10.91 17.59
N THR A 36 5.68 10.00 18.22
CA THR A 36 7.02 9.57 17.76
C THR A 36 6.92 8.67 16.52
N ASN A 37 8.03 8.43 15.82
CA ASN A 37 8.05 7.51 14.66
C ASN A 37 7.59 6.09 15.03
N ALA A 38 8.02 5.57 16.18
CA ALA A 38 7.58 4.27 16.69
C ALA A 38 6.05 4.24 16.93
N ASP A 39 5.51 5.31 17.51
CA ASP A 39 4.07 5.43 17.75
C ASP A 39 3.28 5.55 16.45
N LYS A 40 3.82 6.27 15.46
CA LYS A 40 3.22 6.37 14.12
C LYS A 40 3.10 5.01 13.45
N CYS A 41 4.17 4.20 13.43
CA CYS A 41 4.12 2.85 12.86
C CYS A 41 3.03 1.99 13.54
N LYS A 42 2.97 2.00 14.88
CA LYS A 42 1.98 1.25 15.65
C LYS A 42 0.55 1.77 15.45
N CYS A 43 0.36 3.08 15.35
CA CYS A 43 -0.95 3.68 15.19
C CYS A 43 -1.50 3.51 13.77
N LEU A 44 -0.66 3.63 12.74
CA LEU A 44 -1.07 3.55 11.34
C LEU A 44 -1.82 2.23 11.05
N VAL A 45 -1.27 1.11 11.52
CA VAL A 45 -1.85 -0.23 11.31
C VAL A 45 -3.15 -0.48 12.09
N ARG A 46 -3.61 0.47 12.92
CA ARG A 46 -4.92 0.39 13.62
C ARG A 46 -6.07 0.95 12.80
N TYR A 47 -5.75 1.68 11.73
CA TYR A 47 -6.70 2.40 10.89
C TYR A 47 -6.98 1.71 9.56
N VAL A 48 -6.48 0.48 9.42
CA VAL A 48 -6.70 -0.39 8.28
C VAL A 48 -7.38 -1.67 8.75
N ASP A 49 -7.95 -2.41 7.81
CA ASP A 49 -8.56 -3.70 8.10
C ASP A 49 -7.52 -4.76 8.53
N LEU A 50 -8.01 -5.90 9.04
CA LEU A 50 -7.13 -6.95 9.56
C LEU A 50 -6.23 -7.60 8.49
N PRO A 51 -6.71 -7.90 7.27
CA PRO A 51 -5.86 -8.38 6.17
C PRO A 51 -4.73 -7.41 5.83
N MET A 52 -5.04 -6.12 5.63
CA MET A 52 -4.07 -5.10 5.27
C MET A 52 -3.05 -4.87 6.38
N LYS A 53 -3.52 -4.87 7.63
CA LYS A 53 -2.64 -4.83 8.80
C LYS A 53 -1.59 -5.93 8.75
N ARG A 54 -1.98 -7.17 8.43
CA ARG A 54 -1.03 -8.30 8.34
C ARG A 54 -0.01 -8.09 7.22
N CYS A 55 -0.42 -7.52 6.09
CA CYS A 55 0.49 -7.18 4.99
C CYS A 55 1.45 -6.04 5.38
N TRP A 56 1.00 -5.06 6.17
CA TRP A 56 1.82 -3.90 6.50
C TRP A 56 2.83 -4.19 7.61
N ILE A 57 2.48 -4.97 8.65
CA ILE A 57 3.40 -5.23 9.77
C ILE A 57 4.67 -6.01 9.36
N ILE A 58 4.64 -6.70 8.22
CA ILE A 58 5.79 -7.43 7.68
C ILE A 58 6.70 -6.54 6.82
N LEU A 59 6.28 -5.32 6.48
CA LEU A 59 7.06 -4.41 5.65
C LEU A 59 8.24 -3.83 6.44
N THR A 60 9.31 -3.55 5.69
CA THR A 60 10.49 -2.89 6.23
C THR A 60 10.11 -1.51 6.77
N GLY A 61 10.63 -1.16 7.95
CA GLY A 61 10.33 0.11 8.63
C GLY A 61 9.36 -0.05 9.80
N TYR A 62 8.45 -1.04 9.78
CA TYR A 62 7.57 -1.31 10.93
C TYR A 62 8.38 -1.80 12.15
N GLU A 63 9.17 -2.85 11.98
CA GLU A 63 10.06 -3.41 13.02
C GLU A 63 11.16 -2.43 13.43
N LYS A 64 11.75 -1.73 12.46
CA LYS A 64 12.80 -0.72 12.69
C LYS A 64 12.27 0.58 13.31
N HIS A 65 10.94 0.69 13.51
CA HIS A 65 10.27 1.88 14.02
C HIS A 65 10.59 3.15 13.24
N ASP A 66 10.84 2.99 11.94
CA ASP A 66 11.11 4.07 11.01
C ASP A 66 9.89 4.30 10.14
N TYR A 67 9.15 5.35 10.49
CA TYR A 67 7.91 5.72 9.80
C TYR A 67 8.15 6.10 8.34
N ASN A 68 9.27 6.76 8.01
CA ASN A 68 9.51 7.21 6.65
C ASN A 68 9.79 6.02 5.72
N VAL A 69 10.64 5.09 6.18
CA VAL A 69 10.90 3.84 5.47
C VAL A 69 9.62 3.01 5.37
N PHE A 70 8.81 2.97 6.43
CA PHE A 70 7.54 2.25 6.43
C PHE A 70 6.54 2.82 5.41
N LYS A 71 6.35 4.15 5.39
CA LYS A 71 5.48 4.85 4.44
C LYS A 71 5.90 4.59 3.00
N GLN A 72 7.20 4.68 2.69
CA GLN A 72 7.70 4.42 1.34
C GLN A 72 7.44 2.98 0.91
N ASN A 73 7.77 1.99 1.75
CA ASN A 73 7.49 0.59 1.43
C ASN A 73 5.99 0.31 1.25
N ILE A 74 5.11 0.98 2.01
CA ILE A 74 3.66 0.87 1.77
C ILE A 74 3.33 1.44 0.39
N LEU A 75 3.77 2.66 0.05
CA LEU A 75 3.49 3.27 -1.25
C LEU A 75 3.97 2.41 -2.43
N ASP A 76 5.12 1.74 -2.30
CA ASP A 76 5.66 0.83 -3.32
C ASP A 76 4.76 -0.40 -3.55
N GLN A 77 3.99 -0.85 -2.55
CA GLN A 77 3.01 -1.93 -2.71
C GLN A 77 1.74 -1.50 -3.46
N TYR A 78 1.51 -0.19 -3.64
CA TYR A 78 0.35 0.35 -4.35
C TYR A 78 0.80 1.16 -5.58
N PRO A 79 1.25 0.50 -6.68
CA PRO A 79 1.56 1.15 -7.95
C PRO A 79 0.28 1.71 -8.58
N GLY A 80 -0.13 2.89 -8.11
CA GLY A 80 -1.48 3.44 -8.27
C GLY A 80 -1.73 4.62 -7.35
N ALA A 81 -1.09 4.64 -6.18
CA ALA A 81 -1.24 5.71 -5.20
C ALA A 81 -0.67 7.05 -5.67
N ASN A 82 0.41 7.03 -6.46
CA ASN A 82 0.97 8.23 -7.10
C ASN A 82 0.23 8.62 -8.40
N ARG A 83 -0.78 7.83 -8.82
CA ARG A 83 -1.45 7.92 -10.13
C ARG A 83 -2.75 8.72 -10.09
N GLY A 84 -2.99 9.47 -9.02
CA GLY A 84 -4.21 10.26 -8.81
C GLY A 84 -4.49 11.38 -9.84
N GLN A 85 -3.65 11.62 -10.86
CA GLN A 85 -3.96 12.59 -11.93
C GLN A 85 -3.49 12.23 -13.37
N HIS A 86 -2.75 11.15 -13.64
CA HIS A 86 -2.04 11.03 -14.93
C HIS A 86 -2.05 9.65 -15.61
N TYR A 87 -3.14 8.90 -15.55
CA TYR A 87 -3.27 7.72 -16.41
C TYR A 87 -4.50 7.93 -17.29
N THR A 88 -4.28 8.63 -18.41
CA THR A 88 -5.22 8.57 -19.53
C THR A 88 -5.09 7.17 -20.15
N ILE A 89 -6.16 6.70 -20.80
CA ILE A 89 -6.32 5.36 -21.39
C ILE A 89 -5.08 4.83 -22.14
N ARG A 90 -4.20 5.71 -22.64
CA ARG A 90 -2.92 5.40 -23.27
C ARG A 90 -1.91 4.68 -22.37
N ASP A 91 -1.88 4.94 -21.07
CA ASP A 91 -0.96 4.24 -20.16
C ASP A 91 -1.45 2.83 -19.81
N LEU A 92 -2.76 2.56 -19.95
CA LEU A 92 -3.31 1.21 -19.85
C LEU A 92 -2.92 0.36 -21.07
N GLU A 93 -2.83 0.96 -22.27
CA GLU A 93 -2.33 0.26 -23.46
C GLU A 93 -0.86 -0.17 -23.29
N ARG A 94 -0.02 0.62 -22.61
CA ARG A 94 1.39 0.25 -22.37
C ARG A 94 1.53 -0.95 -21.42
N ILE A 95 0.66 -1.07 -20.41
CA ILE A 95 0.69 -2.19 -19.45
C ILE A 95 0.24 -3.50 -20.12
N ILE A 96 -0.72 -3.44 -21.05
CA ILE A 96 -1.13 -4.63 -21.82
C ILE A 96 -0.02 -5.09 -22.77
N VAL A 97 0.74 -4.15 -23.35
CA VAL A 97 1.88 -4.46 -24.22
C VAL A 97 3.05 -5.06 -23.42
N ASP A 98 3.38 -4.53 -22.23
CA ASP A 98 4.45 -5.10 -21.37
C ASP A 98 4.11 -6.50 -20.81
N GLN A 99 2.81 -6.81 -20.63
CA GLN A 99 2.38 -8.14 -20.20
C GLN A 99 2.38 -9.17 -21.35
N ALA A 100 2.35 -8.72 -22.61
CA ALA A 100 2.48 -9.57 -23.79
C ALA A 100 3.96 -9.89 -24.15
N ASP A 101 4.91 -9.04 -23.71
CA ASP A 101 6.35 -9.26 -23.89
C ASP A 101 6.99 -10.10 -22.76
N ASN A 102 6.31 -10.28 -21.62
CA ASN A 102 6.65 -11.32 -20.65
C ASN A 102 5.97 -12.63 -21.03
N ASP A 103 6.41 -13.11 -22.19
CA ASP A 103 6.20 -14.46 -22.68
C ASP A 103 6.43 -15.47 -21.54
N ILE A 104 5.46 -16.36 -21.37
CA ILE A 104 5.59 -17.55 -20.54
C ILE A 104 6.56 -18.48 -21.27
N CYS A 105 7.84 -18.14 -21.22
CA CYS A 105 8.94 -18.91 -21.77
C CYS A 105 9.44 -19.89 -20.71
N SER A 106 8.67 -20.95 -20.49
CA SER A 106 9.19 -22.23 -20.01
C SER A 106 8.27 -23.35 -20.53
N GLU A 107 8.42 -23.64 -21.82
CA GLU A 107 7.79 -24.70 -22.59
C GLU A 107 8.32 -26.11 -22.26
N THR A 108 8.92 -26.36 -21.08
CA THR A 108 9.61 -27.64 -20.81
C THR A 108 9.07 -28.52 -19.68
N GLU A 109 7.93 -28.21 -19.05
CA GLU A 109 7.28 -29.17 -18.10
C GLU A 109 5.75 -29.32 -18.26
N LEU A 110 5.18 -29.00 -19.43
CA LEU A 110 3.76 -29.28 -19.74
C LEU A 110 3.55 -30.56 -20.57
N PHE A 111 4.53 -31.48 -20.60
CA PHE A 111 4.43 -32.73 -21.38
C PHE A 111 4.11 -33.99 -20.57
N GLN A 112 3.81 -33.91 -19.26
CA GLN A 112 3.59 -35.10 -18.42
C GLN A 112 2.18 -35.27 -17.83
N TYR A 113 1.17 -34.49 -18.24
CA TYR A 113 -0.21 -34.70 -17.77
C TYR A 113 -1.19 -35.19 -18.85
N CYS A 114 -0.72 -35.48 -20.06
CA CYS A 114 -1.53 -36.15 -21.08
C CYS A 114 -0.84 -37.42 -21.59
N ARG A 115 -0.82 -38.46 -20.76
CA ARG A 115 -0.88 -39.84 -21.24
C ARG A 115 -1.65 -40.72 -20.26
#